data_AF-A0A1G3VW12-F1
#
_entry.id   AF-A0A1G3VW12-F1
#
_cell.length_a   1.000
_cell.length_b   1.000
_cell.length_c   1.000
_cell.angle_alpha   90.00
_cell.angle_beta   90.00
_cell.angle_gamma   90.00
#
_symmetry.space_group_name_H-M   'P 1'
#
loop_
_entity.id
_entity.type
_entity.pdbx_description
1 polymer ?
#
loop_
_entity_poly.entity_id
_entity_poly.type
_entity_poly.pdbx_seq_one_letter_code
_entity_poly.pdbx_strand_id
1 'polypeptide(L)'
;MAKKRRGGMFPEGDRSGSDRMAASLQQGSLILLVCVMFLIAVPVFAAEETLKLPDLIREALKNNPEIHVAEARANASTHKIPQAMSLADPMFMMGYENEGTDSPYTLGRETKGMPADSRWMFSLSQMFPYPGKLALKGEMATYDAESLKAMTAATKLATEVRVKELFYDLQLAYTNIDLLTDQAALFSRVEDAALARYASGMAPQQEVLMAQTEKYMLLEREEMEKQKIQSLKAMLNAALGRDALSPLGRPEKPQDTVNNYRLDELIKMSHSRYPMIKSREKMASAAEAKIAMAKKEYYPDITIGAGYFARSSQFPDMWNVTATINIPIFYRTKQREAVLEAEASLLEARRNVEATKLMTSSALRDNHAMLKSAENLMALYREGLIPKAYQGFELALAGYVTGKVEAITAITRLKALIEYEFLYWKQYTDGQKAAARLDGLAVITDYGADVNGKRVLQTSAVTGDGEKPAPLSAAPPTEEKTVKRTPPEATAGQGKGRFEIHATSFVSGTPPEATADQGKERFEIHTASFREKRQAEQVMKKIEPFGFSPRIEMDDPPGKGRRFRVSAGGFETRETAQEAADQIAG
;
A
#
# COMPACT_ATOMS: atom_id res chain seq x y z
N MET A 1 9.92 -87.21 28.72
CA MET A 1 8.57 -87.67 29.13
C MET A 1 7.58 -87.13 28.10
N ALA A 2 7.21 -87.91 27.09
CA ALA A 2 6.01 -88.79 27.05
C ALA A 2 4.71 -87.96 26.98
N LYS A 3 3.78 -88.12 26.02
CA LYS A 3 3.34 -89.35 25.35
C LYS A 3 2.26 -89.02 24.29
N LYS A 4 2.25 -89.81 23.20
CA LYS A 4 1.08 -90.42 22.48
C LYS A 4 0.13 -89.47 21.72
N ARG A 5 -0.49 -89.83 20.58
CA ARG A 5 -0.64 -91.06 19.76
C ARG A 5 -1.22 -90.59 18.41
N ARG A 6 -0.64 -90.90 17.25
CA ARG A 6 -0.89 -92.05 16.34
C ARG A 6 -2.36 -92.41 16.03
N GLY A 7 -2.64 -92.44 14.72
CA GLY A 7 -3.73 -93.12 14.02
C GLY A 7 -4.47 -92.14 13.08
N GLY A 8 -4.56 -92.27 11.77
CA GLY A 8 -4.25 -93.34 10.83
C GLY A 8 -5.35 -93.40 9.75
N MET A 9 -4.96 -93.19 8.49
CA MET A 9 -5.54 -93.76 7.26
C MET A 9 -6.85 -93.17 6.64
N PHE A 10 -6.65 -92.49 5.49
CA PHE A 10 -7.39 -92.44 4.18
C PHE A 10 -8.77 -93.12 4.02
N PRO A 11 -9.68 -92.70 3.08
CA PRO A 11 -9.34 -92.31 1.69
C PRO A 11 -10.17 -91.19 1.01
N GLU A 12 -9.83 -90.99 -0.26
CA GLU A 12 -10.29 -90.08 -1.31
C GLU A 12 -11.81 -89.86 -1.45
N GLY A 13 -12.16 -88.64 -1.84
CA GLY A 13 -13.50 -88.24 -2.28
C GLY A 13 -13.44 -86.95 -3.11
N ASP A 14 -13.15 -87.15 -4.39
CA ASP A 14 -13.52 -86.36 -5.58
C ASP A 14 -13.57 -84.81 -5.54
N ARG A 15 -12.68 -84.21 -6.34
CA ARG A 15 -12.58 -82.77 -6.60
C ARG A 15 -13.49 -82.39 -7.76
N SER A 16 -14.64 -81.81 -7.46
CA SER A 16 -15.46 -81.10 -8.44
C SER A 16 -16.39 -80.12 -7.74
N GLY A 17 -16.01 -78.84 -7.66
CA GLY A 17 -16.95 -77.82 -7.19
C GLY A 17 -16.44 -76.45 -6.77
N SER A 18 -15.13 -76.25 -6.51
CA SER A 18 -14.67 -75.02 -5.85
C SER A 18 -13.99 -73.96 -6.73
N ASP A 19 -13.75 -74.22 -8.01
CA ASP A 19 -12.96 -73.27 -8.83
C ASP A 19 -13.81 -72.25 -9.62
N ARG A 20 -15.14 -72.33 -9.55
CA ARG A 20 -16.04 -71.36 -10.20
C ARG A 20 -16.55 -70.24 -9.29
N MET A 21 -16.31 -70.30 -7.98
CA MET A 21 -16.76 -69.25 -7.05
C MET A 21 -15.65 -68.27 -6.62
N ALA A 22 -14.37 -68.60 -6.80
CA ALA A 22 -13.27 -67.69 -6.44
C ALA A 22 -13.02 -66.58 -7.48
N ALA A 23 -13.41 -66.80 -8.75
CA ALA A 23 -13.17 -65.84 -9.83
C ALA A 23 -14.19 -64.68 -9.91
N SER A 24 -15.39 -64.83 -9.35
CA SER A 24 -16.42 -63.78 -9.38
C SER A 24 -16.30 -62.76 -8.23
N LEU A 25 -15.69 -63.15 -7.11
CA LEU A 25 -15.49 -62.27 -5.95
C LEU A 25 -14.24 -61.37 -6.07
N GLN A 26 -13.22 -61.78 -6.83
CA GLN A 26 -12.06 -60.92 -7.12
C GLN A 26 -12.36 -59.85 -8.17
N GLN A 27 -13.28 -60.12 -9.12
CA GLN A 27 -13.69 -59.12 -10.11
C GLN A 27 -14.60 -58.04 -9.49
N GLY A 28 -15.47 -58.39 -8.54
CA GLY A 28 -16.31 -57.42 -7.82
C GLY A 28 -15.52 -56.45 -6.94
N SER A 29 -14.46 -56.94 -6.25
CA SER A 29 -13.63 -56.11 -5.38
C SER A 29 -12.71 -55.15 -6.15
N LEU A 30 -12.27 -55.51 -7.36
CA LEU A 30 -11.45 -54.65 -8.20
C LEU A 30 -12.29 -53.56 -8.88
N ILE A 31 -13.52 -53.88 -9.30
CA ILE A 31 -14.47 -52.89 -9.85
C ILE A 31 -14.92 -51.90 -8.78
N LEU A 32 -15.17 -52.36 -7.54
CA LEU A 32 -15.52 -51.45 -6.44
C LEU A 32 -14.37 -50.51 -6.06
N LEU A 33 -13.12 -50.99 -6.09
CA LEU A 33 -11.94 -50.15 -5.78
C LEU A 33 -11.61 -49.16 -6.91
N VAL A 34 -11.82 -49.55 -8.18
CA VAL A 34 -11.71 -48.65 -9.33
C VAL A 34 -12.84 -47.62 -9.35
N CYS A 35 -14.08 -47.99 -8.97
CA CYS A 35 -15.18 -47.05 -8.84
C CYS A 35 -15.00 -46.07 -7.66
N VAL A 36 -14.37 -46.48 -6.56
CA VAL A 36 -14.04 -45.58 -5.43
C VAL A 36 -12.84 -44.68 -5.77
N MET A 37 -11.84 -45.14 -6.54
CA MET A 37 -10.78 -44.28 -7.06
C MET A 37 -11.29 -43.30 -8.12
N PHE A 38 -12.29 -43.67 -8.93
CA PHE A 38 -12.88 -42.76 -9.92
C PHE A 38 -13.81 -41.72 -9.27
N LEU A 39 -14.35 -42.00 -8.07
CA LEU A 39 -15.15 -41.03 -7.31
C LEU A 39 -14.32 -39.94 -6.61
N ILE A 40 -13.00 -40.10 -6.49
CA ILE A 40 -12.08 -39.10 -5.89
C ILE A 40 -11.39 -38.27 -6.98
N ALA A 41 -11.53 -38.63 -8.25
CA ALA A 41 -10.97 -37.91 -9.39
C ALA A 41 -12.04 -37.12 -10.16
N VAL A 42 -12.98 -36.49 -9.47
CA VAL A 42 -13.66 -35.33 -10.05
C VAL A 42 -12.62 -34.22 -9.98
N PRO A 43 -12.01 -33.77 -11.11
CA PRO A 43 -11.43 -32.45 -11.09
C PRO A 43 -12.62 -31.56 -10.74
N VAL A 44 -12.63 -31.01 -9.53
CA VAL A 44 -13.36 -29.78 -9.29
C VAL A 44 -12.74 -28.84 -10.30
N PHE A 45 -13.35 -28.77 -11.48
CA PHE A 45 -13.35 -27.56 -12.28
C PHE A 45 -13.87 -26.55 -11.29
N ALA A 46 -12.95 -25.90 -10.59
CA ALA A 46 -13.21 -24.65 -9.93
C ALA A 46 -13.69 -23.77 -11.08
N ALA A 47 -15.02 -23.73 -11.26
CA ALA A 47 -15.64 -22.70 -12.05
C ALA A 47 -15.00 -21.42 -11.54
N GLU A 48 -14.26 -20.75 -12.41
CA GLU A 48 -13.44 -19.62 -12.04
C GLU A 48 -14.39 -18.58 -11.43
N GLU A 49 -14.48 -18.57 -10.10
CA GLU A 49 -15.55 -17.88 -9.39
C GLU A 49 -15.37 -16.40 -9.68
N THR A 50 -16.39 -15.79 -10.28
CA THR A 50 -16.34 -14.39 -10.69
C THR A 50 -16.02 -13.55 -9.47
N LEU A 51 -14.91 -12.80 -9.52
CA LEU A 51 -14.47 -11.99 -8.38
C LEU A 51 -15.42 -10.81 -8.23
N LYS A 52 -16.06 -10.73 -7.06
CA LYS A 52 -16.91 -9.63 -6.65
C LYS A 52 -16.13 -8.73 -5.69
N LEU A 53 -16.10 -7.43 -6.00
CA LEU A 53 -15.44 -6.43 -5.16
C LEU A 53 -15.88 -6.48 -3.69
N PRO A 54 -17.17 -6.66 -3.35
CA PRO A 54 -17.62 -6.82 -1.97
C PRO A 54 -16.99 -7.93 -1.16
N ASP A 55 -16.73 -9.06 -1.79
CA ASP A 55 -16.20 -10.24 -1.10
C ASP A 55 -14.73 -10.01 -0.76
N LEU A 56 -14.00 -9.41 -1.70
CA LEU A 56 -12.59 -9.04 -1.54
C LEU A 56 -12.38 -7.99 -0.45
N ILE A 57 -13.24 -6.96 -0.37
CA ILE A 57 -13.14 -5.95 0.68
C ILE A 57 -13.38 -6.58 2.06
N ARG A 58 -14.43 -7.39 2.21
CA ARG A 58 -14.72 -8.07 3.48
C ARG A 58 -13.59 -8.99 3.92
N GLU A 59 -12.98 -9.69 2.97
CA GLU A 59 -11.84 -10.55 3.24
C GLU A 59 -10.59 -9.75 3.65
N ALA A 60 -10.24 -8.70 2.90
CA ALA A 60 -9.10 -7.85 3.22
C ALA A 60 -9.22 -7.23 4.61
N LEU A 61 -10.40 -6.71 4.96
CA LEU A 61 -10.64 -6.12 6.28
C LEU A 61 -10.50 -7.12 7.43
N LYS A 62 -10.66 -8.42 7.14
CA LYS A 62 -10.55 -9.50 8.13
C LYS A 62 -9.12 -10.05 8.24
N ASN A 63 -8.41 -10.20 7.12
CA ASN A 63 -7.18 -10.99 7.05
C ASN A 63 -5.91 -10.16 6.76
N ASN A 64 -6.02 -8.88 6.40
CA ASN A 64 -4.86 -8.08 6.00
C ASN A 64 -3.85 -7.89 7.17
N PRO A 65 -2.56 -8.22 6.98
CA PRO A 65 -1.54 -8.09 8.04
C PRO A 65 -1.30 -6.66 8.53
N GLU A 66 -1.40 -5.63 7.67
CA GLU A 66 -1.21 -4.23 8.07
C GLU A 66 -2.30 -3.78 9.05
N ILE A 67 -3.54 -4.25 8.86
CA ILE A 67 -4.65 -4.02 9.80
C ILE A 67 -4.35 -4.70 11.13
N HIS A 68 -3.92 -5.96 11.13
CA HIS A 68 -3.58 -6.67 12.36
C HIS A 68 -2.41 -6.03 13.12
N VAL A 69 -1.39 -5.51 12.42
CA VAL A 69 -0.30 -4.74 13.03
C VAL A 69 -0.83 -3.47 13.68
N ALA A 70 -1.73 -2.73 13.01
CA ALA A 70 -2.33 -1.53 13.55
C ALA A 70 -3.23 -1.84 14.76
N GLU A 71 -4.00 -2.92 14.74
CA GLU A 71 -4.81 -3.39 15.86
C GLU A 71 -3.96 -3.82 17.05
N ALA A 72 -2.89 -4.57 16.83
CA ALA A 72 -1.96 -4.98 17.88
C ALA A 72 -1.30 -3.76 18.55
N ARG A 73 -0.92 -2.75 17.76
CA ARG A 73 -0.36 -1.49 18.29
C ARG A 73 -1.38 -0.71 19.13
N ALA A 74 -2.64 -0.62 18.68
CA ALA A 74 -3.71 0.03 19.43
C ALA A 74 -4.07 -0.75 20.72
N ASN A 75 -4.07 -2.08 20.68
CA ASN A 75 -4.28 -2.90 21.88
C ASN A 75 -3.12 -2.74 22.87
N ALA A 76 -1.87 -2.77 22.41
CA ALA A 76 -0.71 -2.56 23.26
C ALA A 76 -0.73 -1.20 23.97
N SER A 77 -1.20 -0.13 23.32
CA SER A 77 -1.31 1.18 23.97
C SER A 77 -2.41 1.23 25.04
N THR A 78 -3.51 0.48 24.90
CA THR A 78 -4.52 0.41 25.97
C THR A 78 -3.97 -0.19 27.27
N HIS A 79 -3.03 -1.12 27.18
CA HIS A 79 -2.37 -1.67 28.37
C HIS A 79 -1.40 -0.68 29.05
N LYS A 80 -0.99 0.40 28.37
CA LYS A 80 -0.20 1.47 29.00
C LYS A 80 -1.04 2.34 29.93
N ILE A 81 -2.36 2.37 29.77
CA ILE A 81 -3.26 3.18 30.61
C ILE A 81 -3.18 2.78 32.09
N PRO A 82 -3.44 1.52 32.49
CA PRO A 82 -3.30 1.12 33.90
C PRO A 82 -1.85 1.23 34.38
N GLN A 83 -0.86 0.94 33.54
CA GLN A 83 0.56 1.11 33.90
C GLN A 83 0.89 2.56 34.27
N ALA A 84 0.36 3.53 33.51
CA ALA A 84 0.56 4.95 33.75
C ALA A 84 -0.15 5.47 35.01
N MET A 85 -1.24 4.81 35.42
CA MET A 85 -2.03 5.14 36.61
C MET A 85 -1.53 4.45 37.89
N SER A 86 -0.68 3.43 37.76
CA SER A 86 -0.10 2.72 38.91
C SER A 86 0.94 3.57 39.63
N LEU A 87 1.05 3.33 40.94
CA LEU A 87 2.19 3.80 41.71
C LEU A 87 3.47 3.11 41.25
N ALA A 88 4.61 3.76 41.48
CA ALA A 88 5.90 3.10 41.30
C ALA A 88 6.01 1.91 42.26
N ASP A 89 6.76 0.88 41.88
CA ASP A 89 6.96 -0.28 42.74
C ASP A 89 7.65 0.13 44.06
N PRO A 90 7.30 -0.52 45.18
CA PRO A 90 7.98 -0.30 46.44
C PRO A 90 9.43 -0.75 46.33
N MET A 91 10.35 0.05 46.86
CA MET A 91 11.78 -0.22 46.85
C MET A 91 12.18 -0.87 48.17
N PHE A 92 12.68 -2.10 48.11
CA PHE A 92 13.30 -2.80 49.23
C PHE A 92 14.83 -2.67 49.14
N MET A 93 15.46 -2.25 50.23
CA MET A 93 16.91 -2.17 50.35
C MET A 93 17.35 -3.02 51.53
N MET A 94 18.30 -3.94 51.26
CA MET A 94 19.03 -4.69 52.26
C MET A 94 20.50 -4.28 52.17
N GLY A 95 21.05 -3.84 53.28
CA GLY A 95 22.43 -3.39 53.37
C GLY A 95 23.08 -3.83 54.67
N TYR A 96 24.40 -3.73 54.72
CA TYR A 96 25.19 -3.91 55.92
C TYR A 96 26.17 -2.74 55.99
N GLU A 97 26.14 -1.99 57.08
CA GLU A 97 26.88 -0.73 57.22
C GLU A 97 27.58 -0.63 58.58
N ASN A 98 28.41 0.41 58.74
CA ASN A 98 29.24 0.65 59.92
C ASN A 98 30.27 -0.48 60.21
N GLU A 99 30.88 -1.05 59.17
CA GLU A 99 31.98 -2.01 59.29
C GLU A 99 33.35 -1.29 59.26
N GLY A 100 34.32 -1.79 60.01
CA GLY A 100 35.68 -1.23 60.05
C GLY A 100 36.52 -1.58 58.82
N THR A 101 37.51 -0.75 58.47
CA THR A 101 38.42 -0.96 57.32
C THR A 101 39.63 -1.85 57.63
N ASP A 102 39.91 -2.10 58.91
CA ASP A 102 41.19 -2.66 59.38
C ASP A 102 41.17 -4.20 59.47
N SER A 103 40.12 -4.86 58.98
CA SER A 103 39.87 -6.31 59.15
C SER A 103 38.90 -6.86 58.08
N PRO A 104 38.90 -8.18 57.79
CA PRO A 104 37.87 -8.80 56.96
C PRO A 104 36.46 -8.61 57.55
N TYR A 105 35.45 -8.54 56.67
CA TYR A 105 34.04 -8.35 57.02
C TYR A 105 33.60 -9.23 58.18
N THR A 106 33.09 -8.63 59.26
CA THR A 106 32.73 -9.37 60.48
C THR A 106 31.32 -9.92 60.44
N LEU A 107 30.45 -9.35 59.59
CA LEU A 107 29.06 -9.78 59.40
C LEU A 107 28.29 -9.91 60.73
N GLY A 108 28.58 -9.02 61.68
CA GLY A 108 27.99 -9.03 63.02
C GLY A 108 28.70 -9.93 64.05
N ARG A 109 29.89 -10.48 63.75
CA ARG A 109 30.71 -11.23 64.73
C ARG A 109 31.60 -10.29 65.54
N GLU A 110 31.49 -10.37 66.86
CA GLU A 110 32.31 -9.58 67.78
C GLU A 110 33.79 -9.97 67.69
N THR A 111 34.63 -9.04 67.23
CA THR A 111 36.10 -9.15 67.29
C THR A 111 36.66 -7.97 68.08
N LYS A 112 37.65 -8.25 68.93
CA LYS A 112 38.20 -7.28 69.90
C LYS A 112 38.85 -6.09 69.17
N GLY A 113 38.32 -4.88 69.39
CA GLY A 113 38.89 -3.62 68.85
C GLY A 113 38.09 -2.93 67.73
N MET A 114 36.82 -3.29 67.51
CA MET A 114 36.03 -2.86 66.34
C MET A 114 34.89 -1.88 66.64
N PRO A 115 34.36 -1.17 65.62
CA PRO A 115 33.21 -0.28 65.78
C PRO A 115 32.00 -1.06 66.33
N ALA A 116 31.51 -0.66 67.49
CA ALA A 116 30.39 -1.34 68.16
C ALA A 116 29.03 -1.18 67.43
N ASP A 117 28.98 -0.50 66.27
CA ASP A 117 27.74 -0.13 65.57
C ASP A 117 27.54 -0.80 64.20
N SER A 118 28.29 -1.86 63.88
CA SER A 118 28.02 -2.65 62.66
C SER A 118 26.61 -3.22 62.70
N ARG A 119 25.85 -3.03 61.61
CA ARG A 119 24.41 -3.34 61.60
C ARG A 119 23.91 -3.77 60.23
N TRP A 120 22.97 -4.70 60.24
CA TRP A 120 22.14 -5.00 59.08
C TRP A 120 21.03 -3.96 58.96
N MET A 121 20.82 -3.46 57.76
CA MET A 121 19.77 -2.50 57.43
C MET A 121 18.78 -3.14 56.47
N PHE A 122 17.51 -3.13 56.84
CA PHE A 122 16.39 -3.52 55.99
C PHE A 122 15.45 -2.32 55.88
N SER A 123 15.20 -1.82 54.67
CA SER A 123 14.28 -0.70 54.48
C SER A 123 13.34 -0.94 53.32
N LEU A 124 12.12 -0.43 53.48
CA LEU A 124 11.08 -0.44 52.47
C LEU A 124 10.66 1.01 52.23
N SER A 125 10.54 1.43 50.98
CA SER A 125 10.09 2.78 50.64
C SER A 125 9.11 2.78 49.48
N GLN A 126 8.11 3.66 49.54
CA GLN A 126 7.09 3.83 48.51
C GLN A 126 6.98 5.31 48.15
N MET A 127 7.13 5.61 46.86
CA MET A 127 6.91 6.95 46.33
C MET A 127 5.42 7.17 46.05
N PHE A 128 4.88 8.27 46.55
CA PHE A 128 3.54 8.78 46.29
C PHE A 128 3.66 10.08 45.49
N PRO A 129 3.33 10.05 44.18
CA PRO A 129 3.32 11.25 43.36
C PRO A 129 2.33 12.29 43.87
N TYR A 130 2.59 13.56 43.60
CA TYR A 130 1.66 14.64 43.94
C TYR A 130 0.24 14.35 43.40
N PRO A 131 -0.84 14.60 44.18
CA PRO A 131 -2.21 14.31 43.76
C PRO A 131 -2.55 14.87 42.37
N GLY A 132 -3.07 13.99 41.52
CA GLY A 132 -3.44 14.29 40.14
C GLY A 132 -2.38 13.96 39.08
N LYS A 133 -1.09 13.76 39.43
CA LYS A 133 -0.07 13.36 38.45
C LYS A 133 -0.40 12.02 37.76
N LEU A 134 -0.83 11.01 38.53
CA LEU A 134 -1.21 9.70 37.99
C LEU A 134 -2.46 9.77 37.09
N ALA A 135 -3.43 10.60 37.44
CA ALA A 135 -4.63 10.81 36.62
C ALA A 135 -4.26 11.44 35.27
N LEU A 136 -3.39 12.45 35.25
CA LEU A 136 -2.92 13.09 34.02
C LEU A 136 -2.07 12.15 33.16
N LYS A 137 -1.23 11.31 33.77
CA LYS A 137 -0.51 10.24 33.05
C LYS A 137 -1.48 9.25 32.40
N GLY A 138 -2.55 8.86 33.10
CA GLY A 138 -3.61 8.01 32.57
C GLY A 138 -4.38 8.67 31.43
N GLU A 139 -4.69 9.96 31.55
CA GLU A 139 -5.37 10.75 30.50
C GLU A 139 -4.52 10.86 29.23
N MET A 140 -3.23 11.17 29.36
CA MET A 140 -2.28 11.17 28.23
C MET A 140 -2.24 9.80 27.53
N ALA A 141 -2.06 8.73 28.29
CA ALA A 141 -2.03 7.37 27.75
C ALA A 141 -3.36 6.97 27.08
N THR A 142 -4.48 7.49 27.59
CA THR A 142 -5.82 7.27 27.01
C THR A 142 -5.95 7.96 25.66
N TYR A 143 -5.58 9.24 25.55
CA TYR A 143 -5.62 9.96 24.29
C TYR A 143 -4.65 9.37 23.25
N ASP A 144 -3.47 8.92 23.67
CA ASP A 144 -2.54 8.19 22.79
C ASP A 144 -3.16 6.89 22.26
N ALA A 145 -3.84 6.13 23.13
CA ALA A 145 -4.53 4.91 22.74
C ALA A 145 -5.72 5.18 21.80
N GLU A 146 -6.51 6.23 22.06
CA GLU A 146 -7.59 6.66 21.17
C GLU A 146 -7.08 7.14 19.81
N SER A 147 -5.93 7.82 19.78
CA SER A 147 -5.27 8.21 18.54
C SER A 147 -4.89 6.98 17.70
N LEU A 148 -4.25 5.98 18.33
CA LEU A 148 -3.88 4.74 17.66
C LEU A 148 -5.10 3.95 17.18
N LYS A 149 -6.20 3.92 17.93
CA LYS A 149 -7.47 3.32 17.46
C LYS A 149 -8.01 4.03 16.21
N ALA A 150 -7.93 5.35 16.16
CA ALA A 150 -8.32 6.11 14.98
C ALA A 150 -7.38 5.85 13.79
N MET A 151 -6.07 5.67 14.03
CA MET A 151 -5.12 5.24 13.00
C MET A 151 -5.46 3.85 12.46
N THR A 152 -5.87 2.90 13.30
CA THR A 152 -6.34 1.58 12.85
C THR A 152 -7.53 1.71 11.89
N ALA A 153 -8.50 2.57 12.21
CA ALA A 153 -9.63 2.84 11.32
C ALA A 153 -9.18 3.50 10.00
N ALA A 154 -8.17 4.37 10.04
CA ALA A 154 -7.58 4.93 8.82
C ALA A 154 -6.89 3.86 7.97
N THR A 155 -6.17 2.91 8.59
CA THR A 155 -5.56 1.77 7.90
C THR A 155 -6.62 0.90 7.23
N LYS A 156 -7.75 0.62 7.90
CA LYS A 156 -8.87 -0.13 7.30
C LYS A 156 -9.41 0.53 6.04
N LEU A 157 -9.64 1.86 6.08
CA LEU A 157 -10.08 2.62 4.90
C LEU A 157 -9.03 2.62 3.79
N ALA A 158 -7.74 2.78 4.13
CA ALA A 158 -6.67 2.75 3.14
C ALA A 158 -6.54 1.38 2.46
N THR A 159 -6.72 0.29 3.21
CA THR A 159 -6.78 -1.07 2.67
C THR A 159 -7.99 -1.25 1.75
N GLU A 160 -9.17 -0.76 2.13
CA GLU A 160 -10.36 -0.82 1.26
C GLU A 160 -10.12 -0.10 -0.07
N VAL A 161 -9.61 1.14 -0.03
CA VAL A 161 -9.29 1.92 -1.24
C VAL A 161 -8.26 1.17 -2.10
N ARG A 162 -7.20 0.63 -1.49
CA ARG A 162 -6.18 -0.13 -2.23
C ARG A 162 -6.75 -1.38 -2.92
N VAL A 163 -7.65 -2.11 -2.25
CA VAL A 163 -8.34 -3.26 -2.86
C VAL A 163 -9.22 -2.82 -4.02
N LYS A 164 -9.99 -1.73 -3.87
CA LYS A 164 -10.81 -1.15 -4.96
C LYS A 164 -9.93 -0.79 -6.16
N GLU A 165 -8.82 -0.11 -5.95
CA GLU A 165 -7.90 0.29 -7.03
C GLU A 165 -7.29 -0.90 -7.77
N LEU A 166 -6.76 -1.87 -7.04
CA LEU A 166 -6.18 -3.09 -7.62
C LEU A 166 -7.22 -3.92 -8.37
N PHE A 167 -8.45 -3.97 -7.85
CA PHE A 167 -9.58 -4.63 -8.51
C PHE A 167 -9.90 -3.98 -9.85
N TYR A 168 -10.01 -2.65 -9.91
CA TYR A 168 -10.30 -1.94 -11.15
C TYR A 168 -9.13 -2.00 -12.15
N ASP A 169 -7.88 -1.96 -11.69
CA ASP A 169 -6.72 -2.17 -12.56
C ASP A 169 -6.70 -3.60 -13.15
N LEU A 170 -7.09 -4.61 -12.35
CA LEU A 170 -7.24 -6.00 -12.81
C LEU A 170 -8.39 -6.13 -13.81
N GLN A 171 -9.53 -5.49 -13.54
CA GLN A 171 -10.68 -5.46 -14.44
C GLN A 171 -10.31 -4.81 -15.78
N LEU A 172 -9.53 -3.72 -15.78
CA LEU A 172 -9.03 -3.08 -16.99
C LEU A 172 -8.14 -4.01 -17.81
N ALA A 173 -7.19 -4.71 -17.18
CA ALA A 173 -6.29 -5.62 -17.89
C ALA A 173 -7.06 -6.76 -18.58
N TYR A 174 -8.07 -7.32 -17.91
CA TYR A 174 -8.96 -8.32 -18.53
C TYR A 174 -9.83 -7.72 -19.65
N THR A 175 -10.33 -6.50 -19.47
CA THR A 175 -11.11 -5.79 -20.49
C THR A 175 -10.26 -5.47 -21.73
N ASN A 176 -8.98 -5.14 -21.53
CA ASN A 176 -8.02 -4.92 -22.61
C ASN A 176 -7.77 -6.19 -23.43
N ILE A 177 -7.66 -7.36 -22.79
CA ILE A 177 -7.55 -8.64 -23.50
C ILE A 177 -8.81 -8.94 -24.32
N ASP A 178 -10.00 -8.74 -23.74
CA ASP A 178 -11.25 -8.92 -24.48
C ASP A 178 -11.30 -7.98 -25.71
N LEU A 179 -10.90 -6.72 -25.52
CA LEU A 179 -10.84 -5.73 -26.59
C LEU A 179 -9.86 -6.14 -27.70
N LEU A 180 -8.65 -6.57 -27.34
CA LEU A 180 -7.66 -7.06 -28.31
C LEU A 180 -8.20 -8.25 -29.11
N THR A 181 -8.94 -9.15 -28.45
CA THR A 181 -9.54 -10.33 -29.07
C THR A 181 -10.64 -9.93 -30.06
N ASP A 182 -11.55 -9.05 -29.64
CA ASP A 182 -12.64 -8.54 -30.48
C ASP A 182 -12.10 -7.76 -31.70
N GLN A 183 -11.02 -6.99 -31.50
CA GLN A 183 -10.41 -6.13 -32.52
C GLN A 183 -9.48 -6.87 -33.49
N ALA A 184 -8.97 -8.05 -33.10
CA ALA A 184 -8.22 -8.92 -34.02
C ALA A 184 -9.05 -9.32 -35.24
N ALA A 185 -10.38 -9.46 -35.09
CA ALA A 185 -11.30 -9.74 -36.20
C ALA A 185 -11.35 -8.59 -37.22
N LEU A 186 -11.22 -7.33 -36.78
CA LEU A 186 -11.18 -6.18 -37.70
C LEU A 186 -9.88 -6.13 -38.50
N PHE A 187 -8.75 -6.50 -37.90
CA PHE A 187 -7.49 -6.64 -38.64
C PHE A 187 -7.54 -7.78 -39.66
N SER A 188 -8.22 -8.89 -39.34
CA SER A 188 -8.44 -9.97 -40.32
C SER A 188 -9.20 -9.48 -41.56
N ARG A 189 -10.18 -8.58 -41.41
CA ARG A 189 -10.88 -7.98 -42.58
C ARG A 189 -9.93 -7.18 -43.48
N VAL A 190 -8.93 -6.50 -42.90
CA VAL A 190 -7.92 -5.75 -43.66
C VAL A 190 -6.94 -6.72 -44.34
N GLU A 191 -6.52 -7.77 -43.64
CA GLU A 191 -5.66 -8.83 -44.19
C GLU A 191 -6.34 -9.54 -45.38
N ASP A 192 -7.60 -9.93 -45.25
CA ASP A 192 -8.38 -10.58 -46.30
C ASP A 192 -8.51 -9.69 -47.54
N ALA A 193 -8.77 -8.40 -47.35
CA ALA A 193 -8.82 -7.42 -48.43
C ALA A 193 -7.46 -7.29 -49.14
N ALA A 194 -6.36 -7.27 -48.38
CA ALA A 194 -5.01 -7.20 -48.94
C ALA A 194 -4.64 -8.46 -49.72
N LEU A 195 -4.98 -9.64 -49.19
CA LEU A 195 -4.77 -10.92 -49.87
C LEU A 195 -5.55 -11.01 -51.19
N ALA A 196 -6.81 -10.59 -51.19
CA ALA A 196 -7.64 -10.59 -52.40
C ALA A 196 -7.04 -9.69 -53.49
N ARG A 197 -6.60 -8.48 -53.13
CA ARG A 197 -5.98 -7.54 -54.08
C ARG A 197 -4.60 -8.00 -54.55
N TYR A 198 -3.81 -8.63 -53.69
CA TYR A 198 -2.53 -9.23 -54.07
C TYR A 198 -2.72 -10.39 -55.05
N ALA A 199 -3.66 -11.29 -54.77
CA ALA A 199 -3.98 -12.42 -55.64
C ALA A 199 -4.47 -11.97 -57.04
N SER A 200 -5.14 -10.81 -57.13
CA SER A 200 -5.55 -10.21 -58.41
C SER A 200 -4.49 -9.31 -59.05
N GLY A 201 -3.28 -9.22 -58.49
CA GLY A 201 -2.20 -8.37 -58.99
C GLY A 201 -2.44 -6.86 -58.84
N MET A 202 -3.41 -6.45 -58.03
CA MET A 202 -3.84 -5.05 -57.82
C MET A 202 -3.19 -4.39 -56.60
N ALA A 203 -2.42 -5.13 -55.81
CA ALA A 203 -1.67 -4.64 -54.65
C ALA A 203 -0.33 -5.39 -54.52
N PRO A 204 0.72 -4.74 -53.99
CA PRO A 204 1.97 -5.42 -53.70
C PRO A 204 1.86 -6.30 -52.44
N GLN A 205 2.69 -7.34 -52.35
CA GLN A 205 2.75 -8.24 -51.18
C GLN A 205 3.04 -7.48 -49.87
N GLN A 206 3.71 -6.34 -49.95
CA GLN A 206 4.02 -5.48 -48.80
C GLN A 206 2.78 -5.10 -47.99
N GLU A 207 1.63 -4.86 -48.64
CA GLU A 207 0.39 -4.50 -47.95
C GLU A 207 -0.17 -5.65 -47.11
N VAL A 208 -0.02 -6.90 -47.57
CA VAL A 208 -0.39 -8.11 -46.80
C VAL A 208 0.51 -8.24 -45.57
N LEU A 209 1.83 -8.06 -45.76
CA LEU A 209 2.80 -8.13 -44.67
C LEU A 209 2.56 -7.06 -43.61
N MET A 210 2.11 -5.86 -44.00
CA MET A 210 1.72 -4.80 -43.05
C MET A 210 0.56 -5.24 -42.16
N ALA A 211 -0.52 -5.79 -42.74
CA ALA A 211 -1.67 -6.26 -41.96
C ALA A 211 -1.29 -7.41 -41.00
N GLN A 212 -0.47 -8.34 -41.47
CA GLN A 212 0.04 -9.45 -40.66
C GLN A 212 0.93 -8.96 -39.52
N THR A 213 1.77 -7.96 -39.76
CA THR A 213 2.62 -7.36 -38.72
C THR A 213 1.78 -6.77 -37.59
N GLU A 214 0.70 -6.06 -37.91
CA GLU A 214 -0.19 -5.49 -36.88
C GLU A 214 -0.92 -6.56 -36.05
N LYS A 215 -1.25 -7.71 -36.65
CA LYS A 215 -1.79 -8.86 -35.91
C LYS A 215 -0.78 -9.40 -34.88
N TYR A 216 0.50 -9.48 -35.24
CA TYR A 216 1.55 -9.87 -34.28
C TYR A 216 1.75 -8.82 -33.17
N MET A 217 1.62 -7.52 -33.49
CA MET A 217 1.63 -6.46 -32.48
C MET A 217 0.46 -6.58 -31.49
N LEU A 218 -0.71 -7.07 -31.92
CA LEU A 218 -1.82 -7.35 -30.99
C LEU A 218 -1.52 -8.52 -30.05
N LEU A 219 -0.90 -9.60 -30.55
CA LEU A 219 -0.48 -10.74 -29.72
C LEU A 219 0.58 -10.32 -28.70
N GLU A 220 1.54 -9.47 -29.09
CA GLU A 220 2.50 -8.87 -28.16
C GLU A 220 1.79 -8.09 -27.04
N ARG A 221 0.80 -7.24 -27.39
CA ARG A 221 0.02 -6.49 -26.40
C ARG A 221 -0.79 -7.39 -25.48
N GLU A 222 -1.36 -8.47 -26.00
CA GLU A 222 -2.09 -9.45 -25.19
C GLU A 222 -1.16 -10.09 -24.15
N GLU A 223 0.06 -10.44 -24.54
CA GLU A 223 1.06 -11.02 -23.63
C GLU A 223 1.47 -10.02 -22.54
N MET A 224 1.64 -8.74 -22.88
CA MET A 224 1.89 -7.69 -21.89
C MET A 224 0.74 -7.55 -20.88
N GLU A 225 -0.52 -7.63 -21.32
CA GLU A 225 -1.67 -7.60 -20.41
C GLU A 225 -1.77 -8.87 -19.55
N LYS A 226 -1.42 -10.05 -20.08
CA LYS A 226 -1.31 -11.29 -19.29
C LYS A 226 -0.26 -11.16 -18.18
N GLN A 227 0.91 -10.63 -18.50
CA GLN A 227 1.94 -10.35 -17.50
C GLN A 227 1.41 -9.38 -16.42
N LYS A 228 0.72 -8.32 -16.84
CA LYS A 228 0.12 -7.33 -15.93
C LYS A 228 -0.94 -7.96 -15.02
N ILE A 229 -1.77 -8.87 -15.54
CA ILE A 229 -2.74 -9.65 -14.75
C ILE A 229 -2.03 -10.46 -13.66
N GLN A 230 -0.93 -11.14 -13.98
CA GLN A 230 -0.18 -11.92 -12.97
C GLN A 230 0.35 -11.01 -11.84
N SER A 231 0.90 -9.84 -12.20
CA SER A 231 1.36 -8.85 -11.22
C SER A 231 0.22 -8.30 -10.35
N LEU A 232 -0.91 -7.94 -10.96
CA LEU A 232 -2.09 -7.43 -10.26
C LEU A 232 -2.72 -8.47 -9.34
N LYS A 233 -2.78 -9.74 -9.76
CA LYS A 233 -3.22 -10.85 -8.90
C LYS A 233 -2.34 -10.99 -7.67
N ALA A 234 -1.01 -10.96 -7.83
CA ALA A 234 -0.08 -11.03 -6.71
C ALA A 234 -0.24 -9.85 -5.74
N MET A 235 -0.35 -8.61 -6.26
CA MET A 235 -0.58 -7.41 -5.44
C MET A 235 -1.94 -7.46 -4.71
N LEU A 236 -2.99 -7.93 -5.37
CA LEU A 236 -4.31 -8.08 -4.78
C LEU A 236 -4.30 -9.17 -3.70
N ASN A 237 -3.65 -10.32 -3.93
CA ASN A 237 -3.44 -11.36 -2.92
C ASN A 237 -2.72 -10.81 -1.68
N ALA A 238 -1.65 -10.03 -1.86
CA ALA A 238 -0.96 -9.39 -0.75
C ALA A 238 -1.87 -8.43 0.03
N ALA A 239 -2.70 -7.65 -0.66
CA ALA A 239 -3.69 -6.77 -0.03
C ALA A 239 -4.80 -7.54 0.72
N LEU A 240 -5.13 -8.76 0.28
CA LEU A 240 -6.09 -9.66 0.93
C LEU A 240 -5.50 -10.43 2.11
N GLY A 241 -4.16 -10.44 2.27
CA GLY A 241 -3.47 -11.28 3.23
C GLY A 241 -3.31 -12.74 2.79
N ARG A 242 -3.29 -12.99 1.47
CA ARG A 242 -3.09 -14.31 0.85
C ARG A 242 -1.64 -14.46 0.35
N ASP A 243 -1.22 -15.70 0.10
CA ASP A 243 0.02 -15.98 -0.63
C ASP A 243 -0.07 -15.44 -2.06
N ALA A 244 1.05 -14.96 -2.62
CA ALA A 244 1.11 -14.32 -3.93
C ALA A 244 0.58 -15.22 -5.06
N LEU A 245 0.76 -16.54 -4.97
CA LEU A 245 0.36 -17.53 -5.97
C LEU A 245 -1.07 -18.07 -5.74
N SER A 246 -1.79 -17.57 -4.74
CA SER A 246 -3.17 -18.00 -4.49
C SER A 246 -4.04 -17.71 -5.73
N PRO A 247 -4.86 -18.68 -6.18
CA PRO A 247 -5.67 -18.48 -7.37
C PRO A 247 -6.69 -17.35 -7.13
N LEU A 248 -6.78 -16.47 -8.13
CA LEU A 248 -7.78 -15.41 -8.21
C LEU A 248 -8.49 -15.53 -9.55
N GLY A 249 -9.82 -15.50 -9.53
CA GLY A 249 -10.62 -15.59 -10.74
C GLY A 249 -10.60 -14.30 -11.56
N ARG A 250 -11.50 -14.23 -12.55
CA ARG A 250 -11.71 -13.03 -13.36
C ARG A 250 -12.65 -12.05 -12.64
N PRO A 251 -12.36 -10.73 -12.60
CA PRO A 251 -13.29 -9.71 -12.12
C PRO A 251 -14.64 -9.74 -12.85
N GLU A 252 -15.69 -9.34 -12.16
CA GLU A 252 -16.98 -9.05 -12.79
C GLU A 252 -16.84 -7.98 -13.89
N LYS A 253 -17.77 -7.94 -14.84
CA LYS A 253 -17.72 -6.96 -15.93
C LYS A 253 -17.94 -5.53 -15.41
N PRO A 254 -17.34 -4.51 -16.05
CA PRO A 254 -17.61 -3.11 -15.74
C PRO A 254 -19.11 -2.82 -15.73
N GLN A 255 -19.56 -2.02 -14.75
CA GLN A 255 -20.94 -1.55 -14.63
C GLN A 255 -20.94 -0.04 -14.65
N ASP A 256 -21.92 0.56 -15.33
CA ASP A 256 -22.08 2.01 -15.31
C ASP A 256 -22.51 2.47 -13.92
N THR A 257 -21.60 3.14 -13.20
CA THR A 257 -21.89 3.78 -11.91
C THR A 257 -21.99 5.29 -12.12
N VAL A 258 -23.08 5.88 -11.60
CA VAL A 258 -23.29 7.32 -11.64
C VAL A 258 -22.97 7.89 -10.26
N ASN A 259 -21.91 8.70 -10.20
CA ASN A 259 -21.44 9.31 -8.97
C ASN A 259 -21.87 10.80 -8.91
N ASN A 260 -22.83 11.11 -8.03
CA ASN A 260 -23.31 12.48 -7.85
C ASN A 260 -22.69 13.18 -6.63
N TYR A 261 -21.36 13.22 -6.57
CA TYR A 261 -20.66 13.85 -5.45
C TYR A 261 -20.67 15.38 -5.53
N ARG A 262 -21.03 16.01 -4.41
CA ARG A 262 -20.85 17.46 -4.18
C ARG A 262 -19.58 17.69 -3.37
N LEU A 263 -18.61 18.40 -3.93
CA LEU A 263 -17.29 18.61 -3.29
C LEU A 263 -17.40 19.23 -1.89
N ASP A 264 -18.24 20.25 -1.71
CA ASP A 264 -18.42 20.92 -0.42
C ASP A 264 -18.95 19.99 0.67
N GLU A 265 -19.79 19.02 0.28
CA GLU A 265 -20.34 18.02 1.19
C GLU A 265 -19.27 17.00 1.57
N LEU A 266 -18.50 16.52 0.60
CA LEU A 266 -17.37 15.61 0.84
C LEU A 266 -16.34 16.20 1.81
N ILE A 267 -16.00 17.48 1.65
CA ILE A 267 -15.04 18.16 2.56
C ILE A 267 -15.61 18.22 3.97
N LYS A 268 -16.89 18.58 4.14
CA LYS A 268 -17.55 18.62 5.47
C LYS A 268 -17.61 17.25 6.13
N MET A 269 -17.96 16.21 5.37
CA MET A 269 -17.98 14.83 5.86
C MET A 269 -16.58 14.37 6.27
N SER A 270 -15.58 14.64 5.44
CA SER A 270 -14.21 14.26 5.73
C SER A 270 -13.67 14.93 6.99
N HIS A 271 -13.84 16.24 7.15
CA HIS A 271 -13.38 16.96 8.35
C HIS A 271 -14.01 16.45 9.64
N SER A 272 -15.23 15.92 9.59
CA SER A 272 -15.94 15.41 10.78
C SER A 272 -15.75 13.92 11.03
N ARG A 273 -15.46 13.12 10.00
CA ARG A 273 -15.48 11.65 10.09
C ARG A 273 -14.15 10.98 9.78
N TYR A 274 -13.24 11.65 9.06
CA TYR A 274 -12.02 10.99 8.58
C TYR A 274 -11.09 10.58 9.75
N PRO A 275 -10.79 9.28 9.92
CA PRO A 275 -10.10 8.81 11.12
C PRO A 275 -8.69 9.37 11.30
N MET A 276 -7.99 9.73 10.22
CA MET A 276 -6.68 10.38 10.33
C MET A 276 -6.78 11.76 11.00
N ILE A 277 -7.81 12.55 10.71
CA ILE A 277 -8.03 13.84 11.38
C ILE A 277 -8.32 13.61 12.85
N LYS A 278 -9.21 12.66 13.17
CA LYS A 278 -9.51 12.26 14.56
C LYS A 278 -8.28 11.80 15.32
N SER A 279 -7.38 11.04 14.69
CA SER A 279 -6.10 10.64 15.28
C SER A 279 -5.26 11.86 15.70
N ARG A 280 -5.12 12.84 14.81
CA ARG A 280 -4.35 14.06 15.07
C ARG A 280 -4.99 14.91 16.17
N GLU A 281 -6.33 14.98 16.21
CA GLU A 281 -7.05 15.66 17.29
C GLU A 281 -6.77 15.01 18.65
N LYS A 282 -6.75 13.67 18.71
CA LYS A 282 -6.39 12.95 19.95
C LYS A 282 -4.93 13.15 20.36
N MET A 283 -4.00 13.26 19.40
CA MET A 283 -2.62 13.66 19.73
C MET A 283 -2.56 15.08 20.30
N ALA A 284 -3.37 16.01 19.79
CA ALA A 284 -3.47 17.35 20.36
C ALA A 284 -4.04 17.31 21.80
N SER A 285 -5.06 16.50 22.07
CA SER A 285 -5.57 16.30 23.44
C SER A 285 -4.52 15.70 24.38
N ALA A 286 -3.70 14.73 23.91
CA ALA A 286 -2.58 14.20 24.68
C ALA A 286 -1.53 15.28 25.01
N ALA A 287 -1.23 16.17 24.06
CA ALA A 287 -0.34 17.30 24.26
C ALA A 287 -0.91 18.33 25.26
N GLU A 288 -2.22 18.57 25.27
CA GLU A 288 -2.88 19.41 26.29
C GLU A 288 -2.73 18.82 27.69
N ALA A 289 -2.96 17.51 27.84
CA ALA A 289 -2.74 16.80 29.10
C ALA A 289 -1.25 16.83 29.52
N LYS A 290 -0.30 16.78 28.57
CA LYS A 290 1.13 16.93 28.82
C LYS A 290 1.48 18.29 29.43
N ILE A 291 0.83 19.38 29.01
CA ILE A 291 1.02 20.71 29.63
C ILE A 291 0.54 20.70 31.08
N ALA A 292 -0.64 20.14 31.35
CA ALA A 292 -1.17 20.03 32.71
C ALA A 292 -0.24 19.20 33.60
N MET A 293 0.32 18.11 33.06
CA MET A 293 1.30 17.27 33.74
C MET A 293 2.61 18.03 34.02
N ALA A 294 3.16 18.75 33.04
CA ALA A 294 4.35 19.57 33.22
C ALA A 294 4.16 20.66 34.30
N LYS A 295 2.97 21.27 34.37
CA LYS A 295 2.60 22.20 35.44
C LYS A 295 2.50 21.52 36.82
N LYS A 296 2.18 20.24 36.88
CA LYS A 296 2.17 19.47 38.14
C LYS A 296 3.57 19.09 38.62
N GLU A 297 4.59 19.13 37.77
CA GLU A 297 6.00 18.91 38.16
C GLU A 297 6.62 20.04 39.01
N TYR A 298 5.90 21.15 39.19
CA TYR A 298 6.25 22.17 40.18
C TYR A 298 5.95 21.73 41.62
N TYR A 299 5.12 20.70 41.80
CA TYR A 299 4.78 20.18 43.12
C TYR A 299 5.62 18.95 43.44
N PRO A 300 6.10 18.85 44.69
CA PRO A 300 6.93 17.74 45.10
C PRO A 300 6.11 16.47 45.25
N ASP A 301 6.75 15.36 44.96
CA ASP A 301 6.34 14.01 45.30
C ASP A 301 6.85 13.65 46.71
N ILE A 302 6.18 12.70 47.37
CA ILE A 302 6.49 12.32 48.74
C ILE A 302 6.84 10.83 48.75
N THR A 303 8.00 10.47 49.27
CA THR A 303 8.38 9.06 49.49
C THR A 303 8.33 8.77 50.97
N ILE A 304 7.54 7.77 51.37
CA ILE A 304 7.49 7.29 52.75
C ILE A 304 8.34 6.03 52.85
N GLY A 305 9.28 6.02 53.78
CA GLY A 305 10.16 4.91 54.07
C GLY A 305 9.99 4.42 55.50
N ALA A 306 10.21 3.13 55.70
CA ALA A 306 10.38 2.53 57.01
C ALA A 306 11.61 1.63 57.00
N GLY A 307 12.42 1.70 58.04
CA GLY A 307 13.66 0.93 58.17
C GLY A 307 13.74 0.20 59.49
N TYR A 308 14.38 -0.98 59.46
CA TYR A 308 14.77 -1.77 60.61
C TYR A 308 16.29 -1.98 60.58
N PHE A 309 16.93 -1.79 61.72
CA PHE A 309 18.37 -1.86 61.89
C PHE A 309 18.68 -2.90 62.97
N ALA A 310 19.19 -4.06 62.55
CA ALA A 310 19.63 -5.10 63.47
C ALA A 310 21.09 -4.84 63.86
N ARG A 311 21.32 -4.44 65.11
CA ARG A 311 22.64 -4.00 65.60
C ARG A 311 23.37 -5.14 66.32
N SER A 312 24.66 -4.94 66.58
CA SER A 312 25.46 -5.87 67.40
C SER A 312 24.92 -5.95 68.84
N SER A 313 25.27 -7.02 69.58
CA SER A 313 24.66 -7.38 70.87
C SER A 313 24.71 -6.28 71.96
N GLN A 314 25.57 -5.29 71.79
CA GLN A 314 25.82 -4.20 72.74
C GLN A 314 24.78 -3.08 72.63
N PHE A 315 23.97 -3.05 71.56
CA PHE A 315 22.94 -2.04 71.37
C PHE A 315 21.58 -2.64 70.98
N PRO A 316 20.45 -2.06 71.44
CA PRO A 316 19.13 -2.46 70.97
C PRO A 316 18.95 -2.18 69.48
N ASP A 317 18.19 -3.05 68.81
CA ASP A 317 17.72 -2.83 67.46
C ASP A 317 16.90 -1.54 67.36
N MET A 318 16.97 -0.91 66.19
CA MET A 318 16.34 0.38 65.94
C MET A 318 15.41 0.31 64.74
N TRP A 319 14.40 1.16 64.74
CA TRP A 319 13.56 1.37 63.56
C TRP A 319 13.43 2.87 63.29
N ASN A 320 13.13 3.21 62.04
CA ASN A 320 12.81 4.58 61.66
C ASN A 320 11.65 4.64 60.67
N VAL A 321 11.04 5.81 60.58
CA VAL A 321 10.13 6.19 59.51
C VAL A 321 10.63 7.49 58.93
N THR A 322 10.72 7.56 57.61
CA THR A 322 11.25 8.71 56.88
C THR A 322 10.20 9.22 55.89
N ALA A 323 10.17 10.54 55.71
CA ALA A 323 9.41 11.19 54.66
C ALA A 323 10.39 12.02 53.82
N THR A 324 10.57 11.64 52.57
CA THR A 324 11.47 12.31 51.63
C THR A 324 10.65 13.08 50.60
N ILE A 325 11.01 14.34 50.36
CA ILE A 325 10.29 15.25 49.47
C ILE A 325 11.28 15.80 48.44
N ASN A 326 11.00 15.67 47.15
CA ASN A 326 11.82 16.27 46.09
C ASN A 326 11.44 17.73 45.86
N ILE A 327 12.29 18.68 46.28
CA ILE A 327 12.03 20.11 46.13
C ILE A 327 12.57 20.62 44.79
N PRO A 328 11.72 21.15 43.87
CA PRO A 328 12.15 21.61 42.56
C PRO A 328 12.81 23.00 42.63
N ILE A 329 14.03 23.08 43.13
CA ILE A 329 14.79 24.34 43.25
C ILE A 329 15.18 24.94 41.89
N PHE A 330 15.33 24.10 40.86
CA PHE A 330 15.66 24.49 39.49
C PHE A 330 14.43 24.78 38.62
N TYR A 331 13.32 25.20 39.23
CA TYR A 331 12.04 25.42 38.53
C TYR A 331 12.13 26.40 37.35
N ARG A 332 13.08 27.34 37.37
CA ARG A 332 13.29 28.32 36.30
C ARG A 332 13.94 27.73 35.05
N THR A 333 14.79 26.72 35.20
CA THR A 333 15.58 26.12 34.10
C THR A 333 15.13 24.71 33.73
N LYS A 334 14.35 24.04 34.60
CA LYS A 334 13.82 22.68 34.36
C LYS A 334 12.31 22.68 34.19
N GLN A 335 11.54 22.95 35.25
CA GLN A 335 10.07 22.86 35.20
C GLN A 335 9.45 23.89 34.23
N ARG A 336 9.95 25.13 34.21
CA ARG A 336 9.50 26.17 33.27
C ARG A 336 9.76 25.77 31.83
N GLU A 337 10.96 25.30 31.53
CA GLU A 337 11.32 24.88 30.18
C GLU A 337 10.53 23.64 29.74
N ALA A 338 10.24 22.71 30.65
CA ALA A 338 9.36 21.57 30.36
C ALA A 338 7.90 22.00 30.03
N VAL A 339 7.39 23.07 30.65
CA VAL A 339 6.08 23.64 30.27
C VAL A 339 6.15 24.30 28.90
N LEU A 340 7.20 25.09 28.62
CA LEU A 340 7.38 25.72 27.30
C LEU A 340 7.54 24.68 26.19
N GLU A 341 8.27 23.59 26.43
CA GLU A 341 8.38 22.44 25.53
C GLU A 341 7.01 21.81 25.26
N ALA A 342 6.21 21.59 26.30
CA ALA A 342 4.86 21.03 26.17
C ALA A 342 3.90 21.98 25.42
N GLU A 343 4.01 23.30 25.64
CA GLU A 343 3.25 24.31 24.90
C GLU A 343 3.63 24.35 23.41
N ALA A 344 4.92 24.25 23.09
CA ALA A 344 5.39 24.13 21.72
C ALA A 344 4.90 22.83 21.05
N SER A 345 4.94 21.70 21.78
CA SER A 345 4.42 20.41 21.33
C SER A 345 2.91 20.47 21.04
N LEU A 346 2.13 21.18 21.85
CA LEU A 346 0.71 21.39 21.59
C LEU A 346 0.48 22.24 20.33
N LEU A 347 1.25 23.31 20.16
CA LEU A 347 1.17 24.14 18.96
C LEU A 347 1.46 23.29 17.71
N GLU A 348 2.50 22.47 17.75
CA GLU A 348 2.82 21.50 16.69
C GLU A 348 1.64 20.56 16.41
N ALA A 349 1.10 19.91 17.44
CA ALA A 349 -0.02 18.97 17.31
C ALA A 349 -1.26 19.64 16.68
N ARG A 350 -1.59 20.86 17.10
CA ARG A 350 -2.70 21.63 16.50
C ARG A 350 -2.43 22.02 15.05
N ARG A 351 -1.20 22.39 14.70
CA ARG A 351 -0.82 22.66 13.31
C ARG A 351 -0.88 21.40 12.44
N ASN A 352 -0.54 20.25 13.00
CA ASN A 352 -0.66 18.96 12.32
C ASN A 352 -2.13 18.59 12.04
N VAL A 353 -3.08 18.92 12.93
CA VAL A 353 -4.53 18.76 12.66
C VAL A 353 -4.94 19.61 11.45
N GLU A 354 -4.61 20.89 11.47
CA GLU A 354 -4.99 21.82 10.38
C GLU A 354 -4.30 21.47 9.06
N ALA A 355 -3.02 21.09 9.08
CA ALA A 355 -2.32 20.60 7.91
C ALA A 355 -2.99 19.34 7.33
N THR A 356 -3.40 18.40 8.19
CA THR A 356 -4.11 17.18 7.75
C THR A 356 -5.46 17.51 7.12
N LYS A 357 -6.22 18.46 7.68
CA LYS A 357 -7.49 18.95 7.10
C LYS A 357 -7.26 19.57 5.72
N LEU A 358 -6.26 20.44 5.57
CA LEU A 358 -5.93 21.10 4.31
C LEU A 358 -5.47 20.11 3.24
N MET A 359 -4.56 19.19 3.59
CA MET A 359 -4.11 18.11 2.69
C MET A 359 -5.29 17.24 2.23
N THR A 360 -6.17 16.88 3.16
CA THR A 360 -7.35 16.05 2.85
C THR A 360 -8.33 16.79 1.93
N SER A 361 -8.61 18.07 2.19
CA SER A 361 -9.43 18.91 1.30
C SER A 361 -8.83 19.04 -0.09
N SER A 362 -7.50 19.17 -0.20
CA SER A 362 -6.80 19.21 -1.48
C SER A 362 -6.94 17.89 -2.23
N ALA A 363 -6.76 16.77 -1.55
CA ALA A 363 -6.91 15.43 -2.14
C ALA A 363 -8.34 15.16 -2.61
N LEU A 364 -9.35 15.60 -1.84
CA LEU A 364 -10.76 15.52 -2.26
C LEU A 364 -11.02 16.35 -3.52
N ARG A 365 -10.51 17.59 -3.57
CA ARG A 365 -10.67 18.45 -4.75
C ARG A 365 -10.02 17.85 -5.99
N ASP A 366 -8.82 17.31 -5.85
CA ASP A 366 -8.08 16.67 -6.95
C ASP A 366 -8.84 15.45 -7.48
N ASN A 367 -9.21 14.51 -6.61
CA ASN A 367 -9.95 13.31 -7.01
C ASN A 367 -11.35 13.63 -7.56
N HIS A 368 -12.01 14.67 -7.07
CA HIS A 368 -13.29 15.14 -7.63
C HIS A 368 -13.11 15.67 -9.06
N ALA A 369 -12.06 16.45 -9.31
CA ALA A 369 -11.73 16.93 -10.64
C ALA A 369 -11.33 15.77 -11.58
N MET A 370 -10.55 14.79 -11.09
CA MET A 370 -10.21 13.59 -11.85
C MET A 370 -11.45 12.80 -12.26
N LEU A 371 -12.37 12.57 -11.32
CA LEU A 371 -13.64 11.88 -11.59
C LEU A 371 -14.48 12.62 -12.64
N LYS A 372 -14.64 13.94 -12.51
CA LYS A 372 -15.40 14.75 -13.48
C LYS A 372 -14.73 14.77 -14.85
N SER A 373 -13.40 14.83 -14.89
CA SER A 373 -12.65 14.74 -16.15
C SER A 373 -12.83 13.37 -16.81
N ALA A 374 -12.75 12.29 -16.05
CA ALA A 374 -12.97 10.94 -16.53
C ALA A 374 -14.38 10.78 -17.12
N GLU A 375 -15.42 11.24 -16.42
CA GLU A 375 -16.80 11.24 -16.91
C GLU A 375 -16.96 11.98 -18.24
N ASN A 376 -16.41 13.19 -18.35
CA ASN A 376 -16.47 14.00 -19.57
C ASN A 376 -15.71 13.36 -20.75
N LEU A 377 -14.52 12.81 -20.48
CA LEU A 377 -13.71 12.14 -21.49
C LEU A 377 -14.35 10.82 -21.95
N MET A 378 -14.92 10.05 -21.03
CA MET A 378 -15.70 8.85 -21.37
C MET A 378 -16.86 9.19 -22.30
N ALA A 379 -17.63 10.24 -22.00
CA ALA A 379 -18.72 10.70 -22.87
C ALA A 379 -18.20 11.11 -24.25
N LEU A 380 -17.09 11.87 -24.32
CA LEU A 380 -16.46 12.26 -25.58
C LEU A 380 -16.00 11.06 -26.42
N TYR A 381 -15.39 10.05 -25.80
CA TYR A 381 -14.97 8.84 -26.50
C TYR A 381 -16.17 8.05 -27.01
N ARG A 382 -17.12 7.74 -26.12
CA ARG A 382 -18.29 6.90 -26.41
C ARG A 382 -19.24 7.53 -27.44
N GLU A 383 -19.53 8.81 -27.30
CA GLU A 383 -20.57 9.49 -28.11
C GLU A 383 -19.98 10.21 -29.33
N GLY A 384 -18.68 10.49 -29.32
CA GLY A 384 -18.02 11.30 -30.34
C GLY A 384 -16.95 10.54 -31.12
N LEU A 385 -15.85 10.18 -30.46
CA LEU A 385 -14.63 9.73 -31.15
C LEU A 385 -14.72 8.29 -31.66
N ILE A 386 -15.21 7.35 -30.85
CA ILE A 386 -15.30 5.92 -31.23
C ILE A 386 -16.24 5.73 -32.44
N PRO A 387 -17.48 6.25 -32.46
CA PRO A 387 -18.37 6.07 -33.61
C PRO A 387 -17.81 6.69 -34.89
N LYS A 388 -17.18 7.88 -34.81
CA LYS A 388 -16.58 8.56 -35.96
C LYS A 388 -15.31 7.85 -36.45
N ALA A 389 -14.50 7.31 -35.55
CA ALA A 389 -13.33 6.52 -35.90
C ALA A 389 -13.73 5.22 -36.60
N TYR A 390 -14.78 4.57 -36.11
CA TYR A 390 -15.35 3.37 -36.75
C TYR A 390 -15.85 3.65 -38.15
N GLN A 391 -16.67 4.70 -38.35
CA GLN A 391 -17.12 5.14 -39.67
C GLN A 391 -15.94 5.47 -40.60
N GLY A 392 -14.93 6.17 -40.07
CA GLY A 392 -13.71 6.50 -40.82
C GLY A 392 -12.90 5.27 -41.24
N PHE A 393 -12.85 4.24 -40.39
CA PHE A 393 -12.25 2.95 -40.71
C PHE A 393 -13.03 2.22 -41.81
N GLU A 394 -14.36 2.10 -41.69
CA GLU A 394 -15.19 1.43 -42.70
C GLU A 394 -15.08 2.10 -44.08
N LEU A 395 -15.07 3.44 -44.12
CA LEU A 395 -14.86 4.19 -45.37
C LEU A 395 -13.47 3.97 -45.95
N ALA A 396 -12.43 3.94 -45.11
CA ALA A 396 -11.06 3.68 -45.55
C ALA A 396 -10.91 2.24 -46.06
N LEU A 397 -11.55 1.26 -45.41
CA LEU A 397 -11.55 -0.14 -45.84
C LEU A 397 -12.27 -0.31 -47.18
N ALA A 398 -13.46 0.28 -47.35
CA ALA A 398 -14.17 0.25 -48.64
C ALA A 398 -13.39 0.95 -49.76
N GLY A 399 -12.75 2.09 -49.45
CA GLY A 399 -11.84 2.80 -50.36
C GLY A 399 -10.64 1.95 -50.74
N TYR A 400 -10.06 1.21 -49.79
CA TYR A 400 -8.95 0.30 -50.02
C TYR A 400 -9.34 -0.87 -50.93
N VAL A 401 -10.45 -1.55 -50.62
CA VAL A 401 -10.99 -2.65 -51.45
C VAL A 401 -11.17 -2.20 -52.89
N THR A 402 -11.71 -1.00 -53.11
CA THR A 402 -11.93 -0.42 -54.45
C THR A 402 -10.69 0.22 -55.08
N GLY A 403 -9.53 0.21 -54.41
CA GLY A 403 -8.26 0.76 -54.91
C GLY A 403 -8.19 2.29 -54.94
N LYS A 404 -9.11 2.97 -54.26
CA LYS A 404 -9.15 4.44 -54.17
C LYS A 404 -8.29 4.99 -53.04
N VAL A 405 -7.87 4.14 -52.10
CA VAL A 405 -7.09 4.49 -50.91
C VAL A 405 -6.05 3.37 -50.65
N GLU A 406 -4.92 3.70 -50.03
CA GLU A 406 -3.86 2.75 -49.68
C GLU A 406 -4.16 1.95 -48.39
N ALA A 407 -3.63 0.72 -48.28
CA ALA A 407 -3.82 -0.17 -47.12
C ALA A 407 -3.44 0.49 -45.79
N ILE A 408 -2.33 1.24 -45.79
CA ILE A 408 -1.81 1.95 -44.61
C ILE A 408 -2.84 2.92 -44.02
N THR A 409 -3.70 3.50 -44.86
CA THR A 409 -4.75 4.40 -44.38
C THR A 409 -5.81 3.62 -43.60
N ALA A 410 -6.28 2.48 -44.10
CA ALA A 410 -7.25 1.63 -43.42
C ALA A 410 -6.68 1.11 -42.07
N ILE A 411 -5.42 0.63 -42.08
CA ILE A 411 -4.69 0.19 -40.88
C ILE A 411 -4.59 1.34 -39.87
N THR A 412 -4.19 2.53 -40.31
CA THR A 412 -4.04 3.69 -39.41
C THR A 412 -5.37 4.10 -38.78
N ARG A 413 -6.48 4.04 -39.53
CA ARG A 413 -7.81 4.32 -38.99
C ARG A 413 -8.25 3.27 -37.98
N LEU A 414 -7.99 1.99 -38.24
CA LEU A 414 -8.26 0.91 -37.30
C LEU A 414 -7.47 1.06 -36.00
N LYS A 415 -6.17 1.36 -36.10
CA LYS A 415 -5.33 1.62 -34.92
C LYS A 415 -5.87 2.77 -34.08
N ALA A 416 -6.31 3.85 -34.71
CA ALA A 416 -6.90 4.99 -34.00
C ALA A 416 -8.22 4.62 -33.30
N LEU A 417 -9.08 3.80 -33.93
CA LEU A 417 -10.31 3.29 -33.31
C LEU A 417 -10.00 2.50 -32.03
N ILE A 418 -9.09 1.54 -32.12
CA ILE A 418 -8.68 0.67 -31.01
C ILE A 418 -8.08 1.51 -29.87
N GLU A 419 -7.24 2.49 -30.20
CA GLU A 419 -6.66 3.41 -29.22
C GLU A 419 -7.75 4.19 -28.47
N TYR A 420 -8.80 4.66 -29.15
CA TYR A 420 -9.91 5.36 -28.50
C TYR A 420 -10.73 4.46 -27.57
N GLU A 421 -10.90 3.18 -27.91
CA GLU A 421 -11.54 2.22 -27.02
C GLU A 421 -10.69 1.91 -25.78
N PHE A 422 -9.37 1.76 -25.93
CA PHE A 422 -8.46 1.64 -24.78
C PHE A 422 -8.52 2.88 -23.88
N LEU A 423 -8.50 4.07 -24.48
CA LEU A 423 -8.58 5.32 -23.74
C LEU A 423 -9.91 5.45 -22.99
N TYR A 424 -11.02 5.00 -23.58
CA TYR A 424 -12.32 4.96 -22.90
C TYR A 424 -12.26 4.09 -21.63
N TRP A 425 -11.81 2.84 -21.73
CA TRP A 425 -11.75 1.92 -20.59
C TRP A 425 -10.74 2.34 -19.54
N LYS A 426 -9.64 2.98 -19.97
CA LYS A 426 -8.71 3.64 -19.06
C LYS A 426 -9.38 4.77 -18.28
N GLN A 427 -10.12 5.65 -18.94
CA GLN A 427 -10.85 6.73 -18.26
C GLN A 427 -11.93 6.19 -17.31
N TYR A 428 -12.63 5.12 -17.68
CA TYR A 428 -13.54 4.43 -16.77
C TYR A 428 -12.82 3.99 -15.49
N THR A 429 -11.70 3.31 -15.63
CA THR A 429 -10.88 2.80 -14.51
C THR A 429 -10.36 3.94 -13.63
N ASP A 430 -9.79 4.98 -14.25
CA ASP A 430 -9.29 6.17 -13.55
C ASP A 430 -10.43 6.87 -12.77
N GLY A 431 -11.63 6.93 -13.34
CA GLY A 431 -12.84 7.43 -12.68
C GLY A 431 -13.24 6.59 -11.47
N GLN A 432 -13.29 5.26 -11.59
CA GLN A 432 -13.62 4.37 -10.47
C GLN A 432 -12.58 4.45 -9.34
N LYS A 433 -11.29 4.60 -9.67
CA LYS A 433 -10.22 4.79 -8.68
C LYS A 433 -10.35 6.13 -7.97
N ALA A 434 -10.66 7.20 -8.71
CA ALA A 434 -10.93 8.51 -8.12
C ALA A 434 -12.15 8.46 -7.17
N ALA A 435 -13.24 7.80 -7.57
CA ALA A 435 -14.42 7.60 -6.73
C ALA A 435 -14.08 6.82 -5.44
N ALA A 436 -13.34 5.72 -5.54
CA ALA A 436 -12.90 4.93 -4.39
C ALA A 436 -12.09 5.77 -3.38
N ARG A 437 -11.20 6.64 -3.86
CA ARG A 437 -10.44 7.57 -3.00
C ARG A 437 -11.33 8.62 -2.34
N LEU A 438 -12.32 9.17 -3.07
CA LEU A 438 -13.30 10.10 -2.50
C LEU A 438 -14.08 9.43 -1.38
N ASP A 439 -14.56 8.19 -1.60
CA ASP A 439 -15.28 7.41 -0.60
C ASP A 439 -14.42 7.18 0.65
N GLY A 440 -13.16 6.77 0.48
CA GLY A 440 -12.23 6.56 1.59
C GLY A 440 -11.96 7.83 2.40
N LEU A 441 -11.76 8.99 1.74
CA LEU A 441 -11.50 10.27 2.39
C LEU A 441 -12.74 10.87 3.07
N ALA A 442 -13.93 10.67 2.50
CA ALA A 442 -15.21 11.12 3.06
C ALA A 442 -15.86 10.09 3.99
N VAL A 443 -15.28 8.90 4.13
CA VAL A 443 -15.81 7.77 4.91
C VAL A 443 -17.21 7.37 4.47
N ILE A 444 -17.40 7.31 3.15
CA ILE A 444 -18.61 6.78 2.52
C ILE A 444 -18.39 5.28 2.36
N THR A 445 -18.99 4.49 3.24
CA THR A 445 -18.91 3.03 3.17
C THR A 445 -20.05 2.50 2.33
N ASP A 446 -19.74 1.80 1.24
CA ASP A 446 -20.72 1.05 0.43
C ASP A 446 -21.34 -0.12 1.21
N TYR A 447 -20.69 -0.55 2.30
CA TYR A 447 -21.19 -1.54 3.25
C TYR A 447 -21.88 -0.81 4.39
N GLY A 448 -23.20 -0.71 4.28
CA GLY A 448 -24.05 -0.19 5.35
C GLY A 448 -23.77 -0.90 6.68
N ALA A 449 -23.37 -0.11 7.67
CA ALA A 449 -23.59 -0.38 9.08
C ALA A 449 -23.46 0.93 9.87
N ASP A 450 -24.20 1.95 9.47
CA ASP A 450 -24.73 2.94 10.39
C ASP A 450 -25.99 2.38 11.07
N VAL A 451 -26.03 2.49 12.40
CA VAL A 451 -27.00 1.89 13.36
C VAL A 451 -28.48 2.29 13.09
N ASN A 452 -28.77 3.01 12.01
CA ASN A 452 -30.12 3.45 11.65
C ASN A 452 -30.49 3.26 10.16
N GLY A 453 -29.76 2.44 9.41
CA GLY A 453 -30.29 1.80 8.20
C GLY A 453 -30.96 2.71 7.17
N LYS A 454 -30.41 3.91 6.90
CA LYS A 454 -30.89 4.77 5.80
C LYS A 454 -29.75 5.14 4.87
N ARG A 455 -29.72 4.47 3.71
CA ARG A 455 -29.09 5.01 2.49
C ARG A 455 -29.65 6.40 2.23
N VAL A 456 -28.83 7.44 2.39
CA VAL A 456 -29.08 8.75 1.79
C VAL A 456 -27.95 9.00 0.82
N LEU A 457 -28.05 8.37 -0.33
CA LEU A 457 -27.78 8.89 -1.68
C LEU A 457 -28.40 7.82 -2.59
N GLN A 458 -29.48 8.17 -3.27
CA GLN A 458 -30.18 7.28 -4.19
C GLN A 458 -29.23 6.91 -5.34
N THR A 459 -28.58 5.75 -5.25
CA THR A 459 -28.14 5.03 -6.43
C THR A 459 -29.38 4.35 -7.01
N SER A 460 -29.99 5.01 -8.00
CA SER A 460 -30.98 4.38 -8.84
C SER A 460 -30.29 3.27 -9.64
N ALA A 461 -30.32 2.06 -9.11
CA ALA A 461 -30.03 0.87 -9.89
C ALA A 461 -31.14 0.74 -10.94
N VAL A 462 -30.82 1.05 -12.19
CA VAL A 462 -31.64 0.63 -13.33
C VAL A 462 -31.33 -0.84 -13.52
N THR A 463 -32.20 -1.71 -12.99
CA THR A 463 -32.28 -3.11 -13.38
C THR A 463 -32.77 -3.16 -14.82
N GLY A 464 -31.83 -3.21 -15.77
CA GLY A 464 -32.06 -3.70 -17.12
C GLY A 464 -31.67 -5.18 -17.15
N ASP A 465 -32.61 -6.02 -17.57
CA ASP A 465 -32.40 -7.45 -17.76
C ASP A 465 -31.16 -7.73 -18.63
N GLY A 466 -30.48 -8.84 -18.33
CA GLY A 466 -29.23 -9.24 -18.95
C GLY A 466 -29.31 -9.37 -20.45
N GLU A 467 -28.99 -8.29 -21.15
CA GLU A 467 -28.64 -8.31 -22.55
C GLU A 467 -27.12 -8.10 -22.66
N LYS A 468 -26.48 -9.02 -23.38
CA LYS A 468 -25.05 -9.03 -23.66
C LYS A 468 -24.65 -7.62 -24.15
N PRO A 469 -23.66 -6.92 -23.57
CA PRO A 469 -23.23 -5.65 -24.13
C PRO A 469 -22.78 -5.93 -25.57
N ALA A 470 -23.51 -5.38 -26.53
CA ALA A 470 -23.13 -5.41 -27.92
C ALA A 470 -21.75 -4.74 -28.04
N PRO A 471 -20.86 -5.21 -28.93
CA PRO A 471 -19.62 -4.49 -29.19
C PRO A 471 -19.98 -3.03 -29.51
N LEU A 472 -19.25 -2.07 -28.93
CA LEU A 472 -19.41 -0.62 -29.15
C LEU A 472 -19.33 -0.23 -30.65
N SER A 473 -18.95 -1.18 -31.49
CA SER A 473 -18.94 -1.21 -32.96
C SER A 473 -20.31 -1.28 -33.65
N ALA A 474 -21.42 -1.62 -32.96
CA ALA A 474 -22.74 -1.71 -33.58
C ALA A 474 -23.43 -0.33 -33.70
N ALA A 475 -23.34 0.29 -34.88
CA ALA A 475 -23.93 1.61 -35.17
C ALA A 475 -25.48 1.60 -35.25
N PRO A 476 -26.19 2.62 -34.69
CA PRO A 476 -27.58 2.92 -35.04
C PRO A 476 -27.68 3.80 -36.32
N PRO A 477 -28.85 3.85 -36.99
CA PRO A 477 -29.01 4.60 -38.25
C PRO A 477 -28.96 6.12 -38.06
N THR A 478 -28.31 6.78 -39.01
CA THR A 478 -27.97 8.21 -39.03
C THR A 478 -29.17 9.11 -39.35
N GLU A 479 -29.49 10.07 -38.47
CA GLU A 479 -30.24 11.29 -38.83
C GLU A 479 -29.31 12.50 -38.86
N GLU A 480 -29.21 13.14 -40.02
CA GLU A 480 -28.44 14.36 -40.27
C GLU A 480 -29.15 15.60 -39.72
N LYS A 481 -28.49 16.35 -38.83
CA LYS A 481 -28.74 17.78 -38.65
C LYS A 481 -27.45 18.58 -38.68
N THR A 482 -27.34 19.41 -39.70
CA THR A 482 -26.27 20.34 -40.02
C THR A 482 -26.31 21.57 -39.10
N VAL A 483 -25.20 21.92 -38.46
CA VAL A 483 -24.99 23.27 -37.90
C VAL A 483 -23.58 23.76 -38.22
N LYS A 484 -23.53 25.00 -38.73
CA LYS A 484 -22.36 25.75 -39.22
C LYS A 484 -21.37 26.14 -38.10
N ARG A 485 -20.09 26.16 -38.45
CA ARG A 485 -18.94 26.62 -37.65
C ARG A 485 -18.72 28.14 -37.75
N THR A 486 -18.15 28.73 -36.70
CA THR A 486 -17.09 29.76 -36.80
C THR A 486 -16.22 29.78 -35.51
N PRO A 487 -14.89 30.02 -35.59
CA PRO A 487 -13.95 29.89 -34.45
C PRO A 487 -13.49 31.25 -33.88
N PRO A 488 -12.82 31.26 -32.70
CA PRO A 488 -11.84 32.30 -32.42
C PRO A 488 -10.48 31.78 -31.91
N GLU A 489 -9.44 32.27 -32.58
CA GLU A 489 -8.31 33.07 -32.05
C GLU A 489 -7.43 32.55 -30.90
N ALA A 490 -6.13 32.50 -31.21
CA ALA A 490 -5.03 32.16 -30.34
C ALA A 490 -4.55 33.35 -29.50
N THR A 491 -4.09 33.11 -28.28
CA THR A 491 -3.27 34.06 -27.52
C THR A 491 -2.09 33.35 -26.88
N ALA A 492 -0.91 33.86 -27.18
CA ALA A 492 0.37 33.43 -26.62
C ALA A 492 0.53 33.95 -25.19
N GLY A 493 1.03 33.09 -24.28
CA GLY A 493 1.37 33.44 -22.91
C GLY A 493 2.70 32.82 -22.50
N GLN A 494 3.68 33.66 -22.19
CA GLN A 494 4.99 33.32 -21.63
C GLN A 494 4.86 32.62 -20.26
N GLY A 495 5.56 31.50 -20.08
CA GLY A 495 5.63 30.76 -18.81
C GLY A 495 7.07 30.58 -18.33
N LYS A 496 7.38 31.15 -17.16
CA LYS A 496 8.65 31.05 -16.43
C LYS A 496 8.96 29.60 -16.04
N GLY A 497 10.19 29.15 -16.30
CA GLY A 497 10.68 27.81 -15.93
C GLY A 497 10.81 27.65 -14.42
N ARG A 498 10.16 26.62 -13.88
CA ARG A 498 10.20 26.18 -12.48
C ARG A 498 11.12 24.96 -12.42
N PHE A 499 12.12 24.96 -11.54
CA PHE A 499 13.03 23.84 -11.33
C PHE A 499 12.35 22.78 -10.44
N GLU A 500 12.32 21.52 -10.90
CA GLU A 500 11.85 20.35 -10.15
C GLU A 500 13.02 19.38 -9.96
N ILE A 501 13.25 18.93 -8.72
CA ILE A 501 14.27 17.94 -8.35
C ILE A 501 13.56 16.59 -8.17
N HIS A 502 13.99 15.58 -8.92
CA HIS A 502 13.60 14.18 -8.70
C HIS A 502 14.75 13.43 -8.03
N ALA A 503 14.59 13.07 -6.75
CA ALA A 503 15.42 12.07 -6.11
C ALA A 503 14.95 10.68 -6.56
N THR A 504 15.76 9.96 -7.33
CA THR A 504 15.49 8.55 -7.67
C THR A 504 16.58 7.69 -7.03
N SER A 505 16.23 6.98 -5.96
CA SER A 505 17.06 5.94 -5.37
C SER A 505 16.91 4.66 -6.19
N PHE A 506 17.98 4.17 -6.80
CA PHE A 506 18.05 2.79 -7.30
C PHE A 506 18.72 1.91 -6.25
N VAL A 507 17.99 0.88 -5.81
CA VAL A 507 18.51 -0.26 -5.06
C VAL A 507 18.99 -1.28 -6.11
N SER A 508 20.27 -1.64 -6.09
CA SER A 508 20.85 -2.65 -6.96
C SER A 508 20.63 -4.06 -6.39
N GLY A 509 20.19 -4.98 -7.25
CA GLY A 509 20.27 -6.43 -7.02
C GLY A 509 21.69 -6.95 -7.30
N THR A 510 22.01 -8.06 -6.64
CA THR A 510 23.33 -8.72 -6.51
C THR A 510 23.89 -9.34 -7.82
N PRO A 511 25.22 -9.62 -7.90
CA PRO A 511 26.03 -9.66 -9.14
C PRO A 511 26.44 -11.07 -9.61
N PRO A 512 27.10 -11.21 -10.78
CA PRO A 512 28.09 -12.26 -11.01
C PRO A 512 29.51 -11.75 -10.74
N GLU A 513 30.34 -12.64 -10.18
CA GLU A 513 31.75 -12.48 -9.83
C GLU A 513 32.65 -12.05 -11.00
N ALA A 514 33.55 -11.08 -10.75
CA ALA A 514 34.98 -11.19 -11.06
C ALA A 514 35.78 -10.01 -10.47
N THR A 515 36.69 -10.35 -9.55
CA THR A 515 37.96 -9.68 -9.19
C THR A 515 37.95 -8.23 -8.68
N ALA A 516 38.33 -8.13 -7.40
CA ALA A 516 38.65 -6.95 -6.63
C ALA A 516 39.61 -5.96 -7.31
N ASP A 517 39.20 -4.69 -7.32
CA ASP A 517 40.09 -3.57 -7.05
C ASP A 517 39.49 -2.76 -5.90
N GLN A 518 40.24 -2.59 -4.82
CA GLN A 518 39.84 -1.79 -3.66
C GLN A 518 40.00 -0.31 -4.00
N GLY A 519 38.97 0.30 -4.58
CA GLY A 519 38.88 1.74 -4.79
C GLY A 519 37.67 2.29 -4.07
N LYS A 520 37.88 3.19 -3.08
CA LYS A 520 36.85 3.97 -2.38
C LYS A 520 35.70 4.33 -3.33
N GLU A 521 34.46 3.93 -3.01
CA GLU A 521 33.27 4.41 -3.74
C GLU A 521 33.27 5.95 -3.66
N ARG A 522 33.55 6.60 -4.80
CA ARG A 522 33.50 8.06 -4.92
C ARG A 522 32.10 8.42 -5.39
N PHE A 523 31.36 9.15 -4.56
CA PHE A 523 30.05 9.66 -4.93
C PHE A 523 30.22 10.73 -6.02
N GLU A 524 29.23 10.78 -6.92
CA GLU A 524 29.15 11.73 -8.02
C GLU A 524 27.78 12.41 -7.99
N ILE A 525 27.76 13.72 -8.20
CA ILE A 525 26.54 14.53 -8.22
C ILE A 525 26.23 14.87 -9.67
N HIS A 526 25.00 14.57 -10.10
CA HIS A 526 24.48 15.04 -11.38
C HIS A 526 23.77 16.38 -11.19
N THR A 527 24.36 17.45 -11.70
CA THR A 527 23.86 18.81 -11.45
C THR A 527 22.75 19.20 -12.42
N ALA A 528 22.90 18.92 -13.72
CA ALA A 528 21.89 19.23 -14.73
C ALA A 528 22.11 18.48 -16.06
N SER A 529 21.06 18.41 -16.89
CA SER A 529 21.09 17.84 -18.25
C SER A 529 20.53 18.79 -19.30
N PHE A 530 21.35 19.15 -20.28
CA PHE A 530 21.05 20.16 -21.31
C PHE A 530 20.86 19.53 -22.68
N ARG A 531 20.08 20.17 -23.57
CA ARG A 531 19.99 19.76 -24.99
C ARG A 531 21.17 20.27 -25.82
N GLU A 532 21.81 21.35 -25.37
CA GLU A 532 22.94 21.99 -26.07
C GLU A 532 24.21 21.93 -25.22
N LYS A 533 25.33 21.55 -25.85
CA LYS A 533 26.65 21.45 -25.19
C LYS A 533 27.10 22.77 -24.58
N ARG A 534 26.80 23.89 -25.25
CA ARG A 534 27.19 25.25 -24.80
C ARG A 534 26.56 25.62 -23.46
N GLN A 535 25.36 25.13 -23.15
CA GLN A 535 24.70 25.37 -21.87
C GLN A 535 25.35 24.54 -20.75
N ALA A 536 25.73 23.30 -21.04
CA ALA A 536 26.50 22.46 -20.13
C ALA A 536 27.88 23.07 -19.79
N GLU A 537 28.58 23.63 -20.78
CA GLU A 537 29.88 24.31 -20.59
C GLU A 537 29.77 25.58 -19.73
N GLN A 538 28.66 26.33 -19.82
CA GLN A 538 28.43 27.50 -18.97
C GLN A 538 28.22 27.13 -17.51
N VAL A 539 27.53 26.01 -17.25
CA VAL A 539 27.30 25.50 -15.89
C VAL A 539 28.58 24.92 -15.30
N MET A 540 29.35 24.19 -16.10
CA MET A 540 30.69 23.71 -15.71
C MET A 540 31.60 24.84 -15.22
N LYS A 541 31.68 25.96 -15.97
CA LYS A 541 32.48 27.15 -15.59
C LYS A 541 32.02 27.85 -14.31
N LYS A 542 30.74 27.68 -13.93
CA LYS A 542 30.21 28.23 -12.66
C LYS A 542 30.51 27.33 -11.46
N ILE A 543 30.75 26.04 -11.71
CA ILE A 543 30.99 25.03 -10.67
C ILE A 543 32.49 24.92 -10.35
N GLU A 544 33.39 25.10 -11.33
CA GLU A 544 34.85 25.07 -11.14
C GLU A 544 35.39 25.93 -9.97
N PRO A 545 34.90 27.17 -9.71
CA PRO A 545 35.39 28.01 -8.61
C PRO A 545 35.14 27.44 -7.21
N PHE A 546 34.22 26.48 -7.07
CA PHE A 546 33.92 25.82 -5.80
C PHE A 546 34.88 24.65 -5.49
N GLY A 547 35.93 24.45 -6.30
CA GLY A 547 36.95 23.42 -6.09
C GLY A 547 36.55 22.02 -6.58
N PHE A 548 35.42 21.89 -7.29
CA PHE A 548 34.99 20.64 -7.90
C PHE A 548 35.68 20.38 -9.24
N SER A 549 35.75 19.11 -9.65
CA SER A 549 36.26 18.69 -10.97
C SER A 549 35.12 18.24 -11.88
N PRO A 550 34.32 19.18 -12.45
CA PRO A 550 33.16 18.82 -13.26
C PRO A 550 33.54 18.20 -14.61
N ARG A 551 32.69 17.31 -15.11
CA ARG A 551 32.80 16.69 -16.45
C ARG A 551 31.46 16.76 -17.19
N ILE A 552 31.53 16.71 -18.51
CA ILE A 552 30.35 16.68 -19.39
C ILE A 552 30.28 15.31 -20.05
N GLU A 553 29.19 14.60 -19.82
CA GLU A 553 28.89 13.33 -20.45
C GLU A 553 27.76 13.50 -21.47
N MET A 554 27.86 12.78 -22.58
CA MET A 554 26.83 12.73 -23.61
C MET A 554 26.01 11.47 -23.43
N ASP A 555 24.70 11.61 -23.29
CA ASP A 555 23.77 10.51 -23.10
C ASP A 555 22.58 10.67 -24.06
N ASP A 556 22.04 9.56 -24.55
CA ASP A 556 20.91 9.48 -25.49
C ASP A 556 19.75 8.68 -24.86
N PRO A 557 19.07 9.23 -23.82
CA PRO A 557 18.00 8.52 -23.13
C PRO A 557 16.79 8.25 -24.05
N PRO A 558 16.14 7.06 -23.93
CA PRO A 558 15.04 6.67 -24.80
C PRO A 558 13.93 7.73 -24.85
N GLY A 559 13.58 8.17 -26.07
CA GLY A 559 12.50 9.13 -26.31
C GLY A 559 12.80 10.60 -25.93
N LYS A 560 14.01 10.94 -25.49
CA LYS A 560 14.37 12.31 -25.06
C LYS A 560 15.44 12.99 -25.92
N GLY A 561 16.04 12.26 -26.86
CA GLY A 561 17.10 12.73 -27.75
C GLY A 561 18.39 13.09 -27.01
N ARG A 562 19.40 13.55 -27.76
CA ARG A 562 20.74 13.81 -27.24
C ARG A 562 20.74 14.83 -26.11
N ARG A 563 21.35 14.47 -24.99
CA ARG A 563 21.54 15.31 -23.81
C ARG A 563 23.02 15.39 -23.42
N PHE A 564 23.41 16.54 -22.89
CA PHE A 564 24.71 16.77 -22.26
C PHE A 564 24.50 16.91 -20.76
N ARG A 565 24.96 15.93 -19.99
CA ARG A 565 24.87 15.89 -18.53
C ARG A 565 26.14 16.48 -17.93
N VAL A 566 26.01 17.39 -16.96
CA VAL A 566 27.13 17.87 -16.16
C VAL A 566 27.15 17.08 -14.86
N SER A 567 28.30 16.49 -14.56
CA SER A 567 28.52 15.74 -13.32
C SER A 567 29.75 16.29 -12.59
N ALA A 568 29.74 16.21 -11.27
CA ALA A 568 30.88 16.54 -10.42
C ALA A 568 31.15 15.33 -9.52
N GLY A 569 32.32 14.71 -9.69
CA GLY A 569 32.70 13.49 -8.98
C GLY A 569 33.85 13.71 -8.00
N GLY A 570 34.05 12.76 -7.09
CA GLY A 570 35.20 12.74 -6.17
C GLY A 570 34.85 12.84 -4.69
N PHE A 571 33.58 12.72 -4.32
CA PHE A 571 33.15 12.82 -2.93
C PHE A 571 33.36 11.50 -2.19
N GLU A 572 34.01 11.53 -1.03
CA GLU A 572 34.29 10.31 -0.26
C GLU A 572 33.07 9.79 0.50
N THR A 573 32.03 10.61 0.71
CA THR A 573 30.82 10.23 1.44
C THR A 573 29.58 10.86 0.80
N ARG A 574 28.40 10.26 1.08
CA ARG A 574 27.10 10.80 0.64
C ARG A 574 26.78 12.16 1.26
N GLU A 575 27.23 12.41 2.49
CA GLU A 575 27.00 13.68 3.20
C GLU A 575 27.77 14.83 2.53
N THR A 576 29.04 14.62 2.18
CA THR A 576 29.83 15.65 1.46
C THR A 576 29.31 15.89 0.04
N ALA A 577 28.72 14.88 -0.60
CA ALA A 577 28.04 15.04 -1.87
C ALA A 577 26.74 15.86 -1.72
N GLN A 578 26.00 15.69 -0.63
CA GLN A 578 24.77 16.45 -0.39
C GLN A 578 25.04 17.92 -0.07
N GLU A 579 26.05 18.21 0.77
CA GLU A 579 26.46 19.58 1.07
C GLU A 579 26.92 20.34 -0.18
N ALA A 580 27.67 19.67 -1.07
CA ALA A 580 28.08 20.24 -2.34
C ALA A 580 26.90 20.49 -3.28
N ALA A 581 25.89 19.61 -3.30
CA ALA A 581 24.68 19.80 -4.08
C ALA A 581 23.88 21.03 -3.59
N ASP A 582 23.80 21.22 -2.28
CA ASP A 582 23.11 22.36 -1.67
C ASP A 582 23.86 23.68 -1.95
N GLN A 583 25.20 23.66 -1.97
CA GLN A 583 26.03 24.82 -2.34
C GLN A 583 25.92 25.21 -3.82
N ILE A 584 25.66 24.25 -4.71
CA ILE A 584 25.42 24.50 -6.15
C ILE A 584 23.99 25.01 -6.40
N ALA A 585 23.04 24.65 -5.54
CA ALA A 585 21.63 25.01 -5.66
C ALA A 585 21.28 26.40 -5.07
N GLY A 586 22.04 26.87 -4.07
CA GLY A 586 21.94 28.23 -3.50
C GLY A 586 22.65 29.28 -4.33
#